data_AF-A0A920W6H8-F1
#
_entry.id   AF-A0A920W6H8-F1
#
_cell.length_a   1.000
_cell.length_b   1.000
_cell.length_c   1.000
_cell.angle_alpha   90.00
_cell.angle_beta   90.00
_cell.angle_gamma   90.00
#
_symmetry.space_group_name_H-M   'P 1'
#
loop_
_entity.id
_entity.type
_entity.pdbx_description
1 polymer ?
#
loop_
_entity_poly.entity_id
_entity_poly.type
_entity_poly.pdbx_seq_one_letter_code
_entity_poly.pdbx_strand_id
1 'polypeptide(L)'
;MARTGDTQARDQLEKLAQALPNLGDAFLKVVEELEDDSRDQYKGFLEVLRRDAASGHAAVQLVLAQQNITSQMVDNLNGMIHLRALLTMSF
;
A
#
# COMPACT_ATOMS: atom_id res chain seq x y z
N MET A 1 -7.90 7.87 -27.97
CA MET A 1 -6.46 8.08 -27.71
C MET A 1 -6.30 8.21 -26.21
N ALA A 2 -5.75 7.19 -25.54
CA ALA A 2 -5.44 7.29 -24.12
C ALA A 2 -4.36 8.39 -23.95
N ARG A 3 -4.60 9.35 -23.05
CA ARG A 3 -3.62 10.41 -22.76
C ARG A 3 -2.43 9.75 -22.06
N THR A 4 -1.20 10.12 -22.40
CA THR A 4 0.05 9.58 -21.85
C THR A 4 0.08 9.47 -20.32
N GLY A 5 -0.66 10.33 -19.61
CA GLY A 5 -0.80 10.27 -18.14
C GLY A 5 -1.63 9.09 -17.61
N ASP A 6 -2.59 8.57 -18.38
CA ASP A 6 -3.43 7.42 -17.99
C ASP A 6 -2.61 6.11 -18.03
N THR A 7 -1.75 5.97 -19.05
CA THR A 7 -0.79 4.86 -19.14
C THR A 7 0.22 4.91 -17.99
N GLN A 8 0.79 6.09 -17.69
CA GLN A 8 1.73 6.22 -16.58
C GLN A 8 1.09 5.92 -15.21
N ALA A 9 -0.15 6.35 -14.98
CA ALA A 9 -0.87 6.06 -13.74
C ALA A 9 -1.13 4.55 -13.58
N ARG A 10 -1.56 3.89 -14.65
CA ARG A 10 -1.77 2.44 -14.66
C ARG A 10 -0.48 1.68 -14.37
N ASP A 11 0.63 2.04 -15.01
CA ASP A 11 1.94 1.40 -14.78
C ASP A 11 2.38 1.50 -13.31
N GLN A 12 2.12 2.65 -12.65
CA GLN A 12 2.45 2.83 -11.24
C GLN A 12 1.54 2.01 -10.32
N LEU A 13 0.24 1.95 -10.63
CA LEU A 13 -0.71 1.13 -9.88
C LEU A 13 -0.40 -0.36 -10.01
N GLU A 14 0.05 -0.83 -11.18
CA GLU A 14 0.49 -2.22 -11.38
C GLU A 14 1.74 -2.54 -10.54
N LYS A 15 2.74 -1.65 -10.52
CA LYS A 15 3.91 -1.80 -9.65
C LYS A 15 3.52 -1.84 -8.18
N LEU A 16 2.61 -0.96 -7.76
CA LEU A 16 2.10 -0.94 -6.39
C LEU A 16 1.36 -2.22 -6.03
N ALA A 17 0.53 -2.74 -6.95
CA ALA A 17 -0.17 -4.01 -6.77
C ALA A 17 0.79 -5.19 -6.58
N GLN A 18 1.92 -5.20 -7.29
CA GLN A 18 2.96 -6.23 -7.14
C GLN A 18 3.76 -6.07 -5.83
N ALA A 19 3.94 -4.85 -5.35
CA ALA A 19 4.73 -4.57 -4.15
C ALA A 19 3.97 -4.84 -2.84
N LEU A 20 2.69 -4.46 -2.76
CA LEU A 20 1.91 -4.50 -1.51
C LEU A 20 1.86 -5.89 -0.84
N PRO A 21 1.64 -7.01 -1.54
CA PRO A 21 1.66 -8.34 -0.92
C PRO A 21 2.98 -8.69 -0.22
N ASN A 22 4.09 -8.13 -0.70
CA ASN A 22 5.44 -8.42 -0.21
C ASN A 22 5.91 -7.45 0.88
N LEU A 23 5.13 -6.41 1.19
CA LEU A 23 5.55 -5.32 2.09
C LEU A 23 5.80 -5.80 3.52
N GLY A 24 4.96 -6.71 4.02
CA GLY A 24 5.12 -7.29 5.36
C GLY A 24 6.41 -8.10 5.49
N ASP A 25 6.73 -8.92 4.49
CA ASP A 25 7.93 -9.76 4.53
C ASP A 25 9.21 -8.95 4.30
N ALA A 26 9.13 -7.89 3.49
CA ALA A 26 10.22 -6.93 3.35
C ALA A 26 10.51 -6.21 4.69
N PHE A 27 9.47 -5.81 5.42
CA PHE A 27 9.61 -5.20 6.74
C PHE A 27 10.19 -6.18 7.77
N LEU A 28 9.71 -7.43 7.77
CA LEU A 28 10.20 -8.47 8.68
C LEU A 28 11.70 -8.70 8.52
N LYS A 29 12.21 -8.77 7.28
CA LYS A 29 13.65 -8.92 7.02
C LYS A 29 14.47 -7.81 7.64
N VAL A 30 14.02 -6.55 7.52
CA VAL A 30 14.70 -5.40 8.13
C VAL A 30 14.71 -5.53 9.65
N VAL A 31 13.60 -5.97 10.27
CA VAL A 31 13.51 -6.16 11.72
C VAL A 31 14.41 -7.30 12.21
N GLU A 32 14.53 -8.38 11.45
CA GLU A 32 15.41 -9.52 11.78
C GLU A 32 16.89 -9.13 11.76
N GLU A 33 17.27 -8.18 10.92
CA GLU A 33 18.63 -7.63 10.84
C GLU A 33 18.96 -6.65 11.98
N LEU A 34 17.98 -6.20 12.77
CA LEU A 34 18.20 -5.33 13.92
C LEU A 34 18.68 -6.14 15.14
N GLU A 35 19.78 -5.70 15.74
CA GLU A 35 20.34 -6.21 17.00
C GLU A 35 19.66 -5.60 18.24
N ASP A 36 18.35 -5.30 18.16
CA ASP A 36 17.59 -4.63 19.24
C ASP A 36 16.58 -5.58 19.92
N ASP A 37 16.38 -5.41 21.23
CA ASP A 37 15.44 -6.18 22.05
C ASP A 37 13.97 -5.78 21.82
N SER A 38 13.71 -4.72 21.03
CA SER A 38 12.38 -4.22 20.70
C SER A 38 11.59 -5.08 19.70
N ARG A 39 12.07 -6.31 19.38
CA ARG A 39 11.46 -7.24 18.40
C ARG A 39 9.97 -7.49 18.61
N ASP A 40 9.51 -7.52 19.86
CA ASP A 40 8.09 -7.73 20.17
C ASP A 40 7.22 -6.51 19.82
N GLN A 41 7.76 -5.29 19.84
CA GLN A 41 7.04 -4.08 19.41
C GLN A 41 6.83 -4.08 17.90
N TYR A 42 7.79 -4.60 17.13
CA TYR A 42 7.69 -4.72 15.68
C TYR A 42 6.69 -5.79 15.23
N LYS A 43 6.46 -6.85 16.01
CA LYS A 43 5.45 -7.88 15.68
C LYS A 43 4.04 -7.28 15.64
N GLY A 44 3.69 -6.45 16.63
CA GLY A 44 2.38 -5.78 16.64
C GLY A 44 2.20 -4.86 15.44
N PHE A 45 3.23 -4.09 15.10
CA PHE A 45 3.20 -3.24 13.91
C PHE A 45 3.17 -4.04 12.60
N LEU A 46 3.87 -5.18 12.52
CA LEU A 46 3.90 -6.04 11.33
C LEU A 46 2.50 -6.56 10.97
N GLU A 47 1.70 -6.95 11.96
CA GLU A 47 0.33 -7.42 11.72
C GLU A 47 -0.57 -6.30 11.19
N VAL A 48 -0.43 -5.08 11.74
CA VAL A 48 -1.09 -3.88 11.21
C VAL A 48 -0.63 -3.62 9.78
N LEU A 49 0.69 -3.59 9.52
CA LEU A 49 1.26 -3.41 8.18
C LEU A 49 0.71 -4.41 7.16
N ARG A 50 0.64 -5.70 7.49
CA ARG A 50 0.11 -6.75 6.60
C ARG A 50 -1.36 -6.55 6.27
N ARG A 51 -2.20 -6.29 7.28
CA ARG A 51 -3.64 -6.04 7.09
C ARG A 51 -3.89 -4.90 6.11
N ASP A 52 -3.09 -3.86 6.23
CA ASP A 52 -3.33 -2.65 5.47
C ASP A 52 -2.66 -2.67 4.10
N ALA A 53 -1.55 -3.39 3.97
CA ALA A 53 -1.03 -3.76 2.67
C ALA A 53 -2.06 -4.59 1.88
N ALA A 54 -2.73 -5.54 2.53
CA ALA A 54 -3.81 -6.32 1.91
C ALA A 54 -5.02 -5.44 1.54
N SER A 55 -5.42 -4.52 2.42
CA SER A 55 -6.54 -3.59 2.16
C SER A 55 -6.21 -2.65 0.99
N GLY A 56 -5.00 -2.08 0.97
CA GLY A 56 -4.51 -1.27 -0.14
C GLY A 56 -4.40 -2.07 -1.44
N HIS A 57 -3.97 -3.33 -1.38
CA HIS A 57 -3.86 -4.18 -2.55
C HIS A 57 -5.24 -4.43 -3.20
N ALA A 58 -6.26 -4.76 -2.39
CA ALA A 58 -7.63 -4.93 -2.89
C ALA A 58 -8.17 -3.65 -3.55
N ALA A 59 -7.90 -2.49 -2.95
CA ALA A 59 -8.28 -1.20 -3.49
C ALA A 59 -7.60 -0.89 -4.85
N VAL A 60 -6.30 -1.13 -4.95
CA VAL A 60 -5.53 -0.92 -6.19
C VAL A 60 -6.05 -1.87 -7.29
N GLN A 61 -6.31 -3.13 -6.97
CA GLN A 61 -6.87 -4.11 -7.91
C GLN A 61 -8.25 -3.65 -8.45
N LEU A 62 -9.10 -3.10 -7.58
CA LEU A 62 -10.40 -2.55 -7.99
C LEU A 62 -10.25 -1.38 -8.98
N VAL A 63 -9.26 -0.49 -8.77
CA VAL A 63 -8.98 0.61 -9.70
C VAL A 63 -8.41 0.10 -11.02
N LEU A 64 -7.49 -0.87 -10.99
CA LEU A 64 -6.90 -1.46 -12.19
C LEU A 64 -7.93 -2.20 -13.07
N ALA A 65 -8.95 -2.79 -12.46
CA ALA A 65 -10.05 -3.46 -13.17
C ALA A 65 -10.92 -2.51 -14.03
N GLN A 66 -10.78 -1.19 -13.85
CA GLN A 66 -11.58 -0.20 -14.55
C GLN A 66 -10.93 0.18 -15.87
N GLN A 67 -11.74 0.37 -16.92
CA GLN A 67 -11.21 0.64 -18.27
C GLN A 67 -10.58 2.04 -18.39
N ASN A 68 -11.13 3.03 -17.68
CA ASN A 68 -10.62 4.39 -17.64
C ASN A 68 -10.28 4.76 -16.20
N ILE A 69 -9.04 5.16 -15.92
CA ILE A 69 -8.64 5.62 -14.59
C ILE A 69 -8.84 7.14 -14.56
N THR A 70 -9.82 7.58 -13.77
CA THR A 70 -10.10 9.01 -13.62
C THR A 70 -9.30 9.60 -12.46
N SER A 71 -8.99 10.90 -12.51
CA SER A 71 -8.37 11.61 -11.38
C SER A 71 -9.14 11.39 -10.08
N GLN A 72 -10.48 11.41 -10.14
CA GLN A 72 -11.33 11.20 -8.98
C GLN A 72 -11.23 9.79 -8.39
N MET A 73 -10.97 8.77 -9.19
CA MET A 73 -10.70 7.42 -8.69
C MET A 73 -9.33 7.33 -8.02
N VAL A 74 -8.33 8.01 -8.56
CA VAL A 74 -7.01 8.13 -7.92
C VAL A 74 -7.13 8.91 -6.61
N ASP A 75 -7.93 9.98 -6.56
CA ASP A 75 -8.20 10.75 -5.34
C ASP A 75 -8.96 9.91 -4.29
N ASN A 76 -9.93 9.11 -4.70
CA ASN A 76 -10.64 8.18 -3.82
C ASN A 76 -9.71 7.08 -3.29
N LEU A 77 -8.83 6.54 -4.15
CA LEU A 77 -7.81 5.59 -3.73
C LEU A 77 -6.85 6.21 -2.70
N ASN A 78 -6.41 7.45 -2.95
CA ASN A 78 -5.60 8.23 -2.03
C ASN A 78 -6.33 8.40 -0.68
N GLY A 79 -7.63 8.71 -0.69
CA GLY A 79 -8.48 8.80 0.51
C GLY A 79 -8.64 7.48 1.28
N MET A 80 -8.74 6.35 0.58
CA MET A 80 -8.81 5.02 1.22
C MET A 80 -7.47 4.60 1.85
N ILE A 81 -6.35 5.04 1.28
CA ILE A 81 -5.00 4.82 1.84
C ILE A 81 -4.75 5.77 3.03
N HIS A 82 -5.27 7.01 2.98
CA HIS A 82 -5.17 8.00 4.06
C HIS A 82 -5.98 7.66 5.31
N LEU A 83 -6.93 6.72 5.23
CA LEU A 83 -7.65 6.24 6.42
C LEU A 83 -6.72 5.57 7.45
N ARG A 84 -5.47 5.27 7.08
CA ARG A 84 -4.47 4.70 7.99
C ARG A 84 -3.36 5.63 8.43
N ALA A 85 -3.01 6.64 7.62
CA ALA A 85 -2.07 7.68 8.04
C ALA A 85 -2.62 8.41 9.28
N LEU A 86 -3.94 8.64 9.33
CA LEU A 86 -4.62 9.24 10.48
C LEU A 86 -4.61 8.36 11.74
N LEU A 87 -4.60 7.03 11.58
CA LEU A 87 -4.63 6.07 12.70
C LEU A 87 -3.24 5.70 13.24
N THR A 88 -2.18 6.12 12.55
CA THR A 88 -0.78 5.91 13.00
C THR A 88 -0.11 7.22 13.45
N MET A 89 -0.63 8.39 13.03
CA MET A 89 -0.18 9.71 13.52
C MET A 89 -0.75 10.01 14.92
N SER A 90 -0.59 9.08 15.84
CA SER A 90 -0.83 9.24 17.28
C SER A 90 0.01 8.20 18.01
N PHE A 91 1.33 8.37 17.94
CA PHE A 91 2.26 8.23 19.06
C PHE A 91 3.55 8.99 18.77
#